data_AF-A0A928D7C4-F1
#
_entry.id   AF-A0A928D7C4-F1
#
_cell.length_a   1.000
_cell.length_b   1.000
_cell.length_c   1.000
_cell.angle_alpha   90.00
_cell.angle_beta   90.00
_cell.angle_gamma   90.00
#
_symmetry.space_group_name_H-M   'P 1'
#
loop_
_entity.id
_entity.type
_entity.pdbx_description
1 polymer ?
#
loop_
_entity_poly.entity_id
_entity_poly.type
_entity_poly.pdbx_seq_one_letter_code
_entity_poly.pdbx_strand_id
1 'polypeptide(L)'
;MTRRDFTSGLFMAAALPAVGARFASIGSTRKPCVRRLDPCAIGVISDLHIGVPTSRRVYPGGRECPWQPETSKKMVAEILALPRPPANVIGLGDISFAFGEAGDYEIAAEVLKPLSDAGIKVTLAMGNHDSRAEFLQSFPGYDRTTKVPGRFVSVVETPHVDFILLDSLKEPAKRGHFGFLGGSGLGEEQTKWLNETLASLSKPTFVCAHHDAFNLRLASLCPKTPKVVGYLHGHLHRWMTNILAGGYGPDARTIRQMSFPSFGLDLDVGWGLIRTSPSKAVLECMACDHYFPAKIPAAKRPAQWDMFVHDWAGRKISFSLA
;
A
#
# COMPACT_ATOMS: atom_id res chain seq x y z
N MET A 1 -44.00 5.16 -57.94
CA MET A 1 -45.24 4.48 -57.52
C MET A 1 -44.86 3.62 -56.32
N THR A 2 -45.31 3.84 -55.08
CA THR A 2 -46.63 4.19 -54.58
C THR A 2 -46.51 5.04 -53.30
N ARG A 3 -47.30 6.11 -53.25
CA ARG A 3 -47.68 6.84 -52.02
C ARG A 3 -48.62 5.98 -51.19
N ARG A 4 -48.53 6.07 -49.86
CA ARG A 4 -49.69 5.96 -48.96
C ARG A 4 -49.57 6.98 -47.84
N ASP A 5 -50.55 7.87 -47.83
CA ASP A 5 -50.82 8.92 -46.85
C ASP A 5 -51.25 8.32 -45.51
N PHE A 6 -51.01 9.04 -44.41
CA PHE A 6 -52.01 9.16 -43.35
C PHE A 6 -51.90 10.50 -42.63
N THR A 7 -53.08 10.96 -42.24
CA THR A 7 -53.54 12.31 -41.96
C THR A 7 -53.19 12.87 -40.57
N SER A 8 -52.96 14.17 -40.56
CA SER A 8 -53.41 15.21 -39.61
C SER A 8 -53.92 14.76 -38.23
N GLY A 9 -53.16 15.16 -37.20
CA GLY A 9 -53.62 15.29 -35.81
C GLY A 9 -53.34 16.69 -35.30
N LEU A 10 -54.41 17.44 -35.05
CA LEU A 10 -54.43 18.77 -34.44
C LEU A 10 -54.16 18.63 -32.93
N PHE A 11 -53.12 19.29 -32.39
CA PHE A 11 -53.04 19.55 -30.94
C PHE A 11 -52.59 20.99 -30.66
N MET A 12 -53.39 21.61 -29.79
CA MET A 12 -53.34 22.97 -29.29
C MET A 12 -51.95 23.39 -28.79
N ALA A 13 -51.51 24.58 -29.21
CA ALA A 13 -50.39 25.29 -28.61
C ALA A 13 -50.82 25.84 -27.24
N ALA A 14 -50.31 25.24 -26.16
CA ALA A 14 -50.31 25.86 -24.83
C ALA A 14 -48.98 26.60 -24.64
N ALA A 15 -49.06 27.92 -24.52
CA ALA A 15 -47.93 28.76 -24.17
C ALA A 15 -47.49 28.47 -22.72
N LEU A 16 -46.23 28.10 -22.52
CA LEU A 16 -45.57 28.08 -21.22
C LEU A 16 -44.56 29.24 -21.17
N PRO A 17 -44.46 29.96 -20.03
CA PRO A 17 -43.63 31.15 -19.93
C PRO A 17 -42.14 30.78 -19.92
N ALA A 18 -41.35 31.54 -20.68
CA ALA A 18 -39.90 31.46 -20.67
C ALA A 18 -39.36 31.88 -19.29
N VAL A 19 -39.00 30.90 -18.46
CA VAL A 19 -38.18 31.14 -17.26
C VAL A 19 -36.74 31.29 -17.72
N GLY A 20 -36.25 32.52 -17.72
CA GLY A 20 -34.85 32.84 -18.00
C GLY A 20 -33.94 32.14 -17.00
N ALA A 21 -33.21 31.12 -17.46
CA ALA A 21 -32.14 30.52 -16.70
C ALA A 21 -30.97 31.52 -16.62
N ARG A 22 -30.87 32.23 -15.49
CA ARG A 22 -29.65 32.94 -15.11
C ARG A 22 -28.55 31.89 -14.91
N PHE A 23 -27.62 31.81 -15.85
CA PHE A 23 -26.33 31.16 -15.62
C PHE A 23 -25.57 31.95 -14.56
N ALA A 24 -25.72 31.54 -13.30
CA ALA A 24 -24.80 31.95 -12.25
C ALA A 24 -23.47 31.23 -12.49
N SER A 25 -22.52 31.96 -13.07
CA SER A 25 -21.10 31.61 -13.02
C SER A 25 -20.68 31.52 -11.55
N ILE A 26 -20.58 30.30 -11.02
CA ILE A 26 -19.94 30.04 -9.74
C ILE A 26 -18.43 29.98 -10.03
N GLY A 27 -17.83 31.17 -10.14
CA GLY A 27 -16.41 31.35 -9.94
C GLY A 27 -16.08 31.09 -8.47
N SER A 28 -15.98 29.82 -8.08
CA SER A 28 -15.51 29.44 -6.75
C SER A 28 -13.99 29.62 -6.70
N THR A 29 -13.53 30.84 -6.42
CA THR A 29 -12.19 31.09 -5.86
C THR A 29 -12.14 30.58 -4.42
N ARG A 30 -12.26 29.27 -4.22
CA ARG A 30 -11.86 28.66 -2.94
C ARG A 30 -10.34 28.76 -2.91
N LYS A 31 -9.82 29.62 -2.02
CA LYS A 31 -8.44 29.46 -1.54
C LYS A 31 -8.22 27.98 -1.24
N PRO A 32 -7.13 27.34 -1.69
CA PRO A 32 -6.88 25.95 -1.36
C PRO A 32 -6.94 25.81 0.15
N CYS A 33 -7.98 25.13 0.66
CA CYS A 33 -8.05 24.77 2.05
C CYS A 33 -6.91 23.78 2.23
N VAL A 34 -5.82 24.22 2.87
CA VAL A 34 -4.74 23.32 3.29
C VAL A 34 -5.40 22.31 4.22
N ARG A 35 -5.72 21.12 3.69
CA ARG A 35 -6.39 20.07 4.45
C ARG A 35 -5.42 19.66 5.55
N ARG A 36 -5.83 19.80 6.81
CA ARG A 36 -5.00 19.40 7.95
C ARG A 36 -4.83 17.88 7.94
N LEU A 37 -3.59 17.43 7.75
CA LEU A 37 -3.22 16.02 7.85
C LEU A 37 -3.54 15.47 9.25
N ASP A 38 -3.85 14.18 9.31
CA ASP A 38 -4.13 13.47 10.55
C ASP A 38 -2.86 12.76 11.06
N PRO A 39 -2.20 13.27 12.13
CA PRO A 39 -1.00 12.66 12.67
C PRO A 39 -1.26 11.29 13.33
N CYS A 40 -2.53 10.98 13.65
CA CYS A 40 -2.95 9.69 14.21
C CYS A 40 -3.43 8.71 13.12
N ALA A 41 -3.29 9.05 11.84
CA ALA A 41 -3.60 8.16 10.74
C ALA A 41 -2.37 7.85 9.89
N ILE A 42 -2.27 6.58 9.48
CA ILE A 42 -1.18 6.04 8.69
C ILE A 42 -1.77 5.25 7.51
N GLY A 43 -1.41 5.62 6.29
CA GLY A 43 -1.65 4.77 5.12
C GLY A 43 -0.58 3.68 5.03
N VAL A 44 -0.98 2.46 4.71
CA VAL A 44 -0.07 1.33 4.49
C VAL A 44 -0.29 0.81 3.09
N ILE A 45 0.76 0.83 2.29
CA ILE A 45 0.79 0.34 0.90
C ILE A 45 1.83 -0.77 0.81
N SER A 46 1.67 -1.70 -0.12
CA SER A 46 2.62 -2.78 -0.37
C SER A 46 2.53 -3.25 -1.81
N ASP A 47 3.59 -3.87 -2.33
CA ASP A 47 3.57 -4.61 -3.60
C ASP A 47 3.02 -3.72 -4.76
N LEU A 48 3.63 -2.53 -4.90
CA LEU A 48 3.29 -1.58 -5.96
C LEU A 48 3.61 -2.14 -7.34
N HIS A 49 4.70 -2.91 -7.45
CA HIS A 49 5.14 -3.57 -8.68
C HIS A 49 5.06 -2.65 -9.93
N ILE A 50 5.57 -1.43 -9.79
CA ILE A 50 5.61 -0.46 -10.87
C ILE A 50 6.69 -0.92 -11.85
N GLY A 51 6.30 -1.07 -13.12
CA GLY A 51 7.17 -1.47 -14.21
C GLY A 51 7.18 -0.43 -15.30
N VAL A 52 8.33 -0.20 -15.93
CA VAL A 52 8.35 0.56 -17.19
C VAL A 52 7.47 -0.16 -18.23
N PRO A 53 6.54 0.53 -18.92
CA PRO A 53 5.56 -0.09 -19.82
C PRO A 53 6.13 -0.89 -20.99
N THR A 54 7.45 -0.87 -21.18
CA THR A 54 8.17 -1.49 -22.30
C THR A 54 9.48 -2.17 -21.88
N SER A 55 9.63 -2.58 -20.61
CA SER A 55 10.84 -3.32 -20.23
C SER A 55 10.92 -4.56 -21.12
N ARG A 56 12.05 -4.73 -21.82
CA ARG A 56 12.33 -5.97 -22.58
C ARG A 56 12.41 -7.20 -21.66
N ARG A 57 12.35 -6.98 -20.34
CA ARG A 57 12.35 -7.99 -19.28
C ARG A 57 10.92 -8.29 -18.86
N VAL A 58 10.34 -9.17 -19.64
CA VAL A 58 9.13 -9.89 -19.31
C VAL A 58 9.27 -10.56 -17.93
N TYR A 59 8.29 -10.39 -17.04
CA TYR A 59 8.18 -11.18 -15.80
C TYR A 59 8.27 -12.68 -16.13
N PRO A 60 8.76 -13.56 -15.23
CA PRO A 60 8.69 -15.00 -15.45
C PRO A 60 7.32 -15.45 -16.01
N GLY A 61 7.31 -15.88 -17.27
CA GLY A 61 6.11 -16.36 -17.96
C GLY A 61 5.36 -15.37 -18.88
N GLY A 62 5.96 -14.29 -19.38
CA GLY A 62 5.27 -13.50 -20.43
C GLY A 62 4.52 -12.26 -19.95
N ARG A 63 4.44 -12.02 -18.63
CA ARG A 63 3.47 -11.07 -18.07
C ARG A 63 3.96 -9.62 -18.11
N GLU A 64 3.19 -8.77 -18.78
CA GLU A 64 3.25 -7.31 -18.69
C GLU A 64 2.08 -6.80 -17.82
N CYS A 65 2.34 -5.81 -16.97
CA CYS A 65 1.31 -5.21 -16.10
C CYS A 65 1.23 -3.69 -16.27
N PRO A 66 0.96 -3.16 -17.48
CA PRO A 66 1.00 -1.72 -17.78
C PRO A 66 -0.05 -0.90 -17.01
N TRP A 67 -1.03 -1.54 -16.37
CA TRP A 67 -2.04 -0.86 -15.56
C TRP A 67 -1.57 -0.52 -14.13
N GLN A 68 -0.46 -1.09 -13.65
CA GLN A 68 0.04 -0.89 -12.29
C GLN A 68 0.21 0.60 -11.92
N PRO A 69 0.93 1.44 -12.71
CA PRO A 69 1.05 2.86 -12.40
C PRO A 69 -0.30 3.57 -12.27
N GLU A 70 -1.28 3.23 -13.12
CA GLU A 70 -2.60 3.84 -13.08
C GLU A 70 -3.42 3.38 -11.87
N THR A 71 -3.29 2.13 -11.42
CA THR A 71 -3.90 1.68 -10.17
C THR A 71 -3.27 2.39 -8.97
N SER A 72 -1.95 2.53 -8.93
CA SER A 72 -1.26 3.27 -7.87
C SER A 72 -1.64 4.76 -7.85
N LYS A 73 -1.79 5.41 -9.01
CA LYS A 73 -2.29 6.80 -9.11
C LYS A 73 -3.71 6.95 -8.54
N LYS A 74 -4.58 5.97 -8.78
CA LYS A 74 -5.94 5.97 -8.18
C LYS A 74 -5.87 5.88 -6.67
N MET A 75 -5.05 4.99 -6.11
CA MET A 75 -4.83 4.93 -4.66
C MET A 75 -4.33 6.27 -4.11
N VAL A 76 -3.35 6.89 -4.76
CA VAL A 76 -2.84 8.21 -4.33
C VAL A 76 -3.97 9.25 -4.32
N ALA A 77 -4.82 9.27 -5.36
CA ALA A 77 -5.98 10.15 -5.42
C ALA A 77 -7.00 9.86 -4.30
N GLU A 78 -7.25 8.59 -3.96
CA GLU A 78 -8.14 8.19 -2.87
C GLU A 78 -7.62 8.62 -1.49
N ILE A 79 -6.32 8.44 -1.22
CA ILE A 79 -5.69 8.88 0.03
C ILE A 79 -5.85 10.41 0.17
N LEU A 80 -5.58 11.16 -0.89
CA LEU A 80 -5.72 12.62 -0.90
C LEU A 80 -7.18 13.09 -0.80
N ALA A 81 -8.12 12.28 -1.30
CA ALA A 81 -9.55 12.57 -1.24
C ALA A 81 -10.14 12.42 0.16
N LEU A 82 -9.50 11.68 1.09
CA LEU A 82 -9.96 11.52 2.46
C LEU A 82 -10.27 12.87 3.12
N PRO A 83 -11.34 12.97 3.94
CA PRO A 83 -11.68 14.22 4.64
C PRO A 83 -10.52 14.74 5.48
N ARG A 84 -9.75 13.82 6.08
CA ARG A 84 -8.48 14.07 6.76
C ARG A 84 -7.47 13.01 6.32
N PRO A 85 -6.60 13.31 5.35
CA PRO A 85 -5.56 12.39 4.88
C PRO A 85 -4.55 12.07 5.99
N PRO A 86 -3.92 10.88 5.97
CA PRO A 86 -2.90 10.52 6.95
C PRO A 86 -1.68 11.43 6.81
N ALA A 87 -1.01 11.71 7.92
CA ALA A 87 0.26 12.45 7.89
C ALA A 87 1.43 11.57 7.40
N ASN A 88 1.31 10.25 7.50
CA ASN A 88 2.32 9.28 7.09
C ASN A 88 1.74 8.21 6.18
N VAL A 89 2.50 7.81 5.17
CA VAL A 89 2.26 6.62 4.36
C VAL A 89 3.52 5.74 4.43
N ILE A 90 3.34 4.46 4.76
CA ILE A 90 4.42 3.48 4.79
C ILE A 90 4.25 2.46 3.67
N GLY A 91 5.33 2.14 2.96
CA GLY A 91 5.37 1.14 1.89
C GLY A 91 6.13 -0.11 2.32
N LEU A 92 5.56 -1.29 2.14
CA LEU A 92 6.13 -2.56 2.63
C LEU A 92 6.88 -3.34 1.52
N GLY A 93 7.62 -2.65 0.66
CA GLY A 93 8.48 -3.27 -0.35
C GLY A 93 7.76 -3.70 -1.64
N ASP A 94 8.56 -4.26 -2.55
CA ASP A 94 8.18 -4.60 -3.93
C ASP A 94 7.62 -3.39 -4.67
N ILE A 95 8.45 -2.37 -4.74
CA ILE A 95 8.17 -1.12 -5.44
C ILE A 95 8.36 -1.35 -6.94
N SER A 96 9.48 -1.94 -7.33
CA SER A 96 9.76 -2.34 -8.71
C SER A 96 8.95 -3.59 -9.09
N PHE A 97 8.60 -3.68 -10.37
CA PHE A 97 7.84 -4.80 -10.91
C PHE A 97 8.55 -6.15 -10.75
N ALA A 98 9.84 -6.23 -11.11
CA ALA A 98 10.55 -7.51 -11.20
C ALA A 98 11.99 -7.47 -10.69
N PHE A 99 12.84 -6.64 -11.31
CA PHE A 99 14.29 -6.77 -11.16
C PHE A 99 14.97 -5.55 -10.54
N GLY A 100 14.19 -4.58 -10.06
CA GLY A 100 14.69 -3.34 -9.48
C GLY A 100 15.35 -2.45 -10.53
N GLU A 101 14.69 -2.20 -11.65
CA GLU A 101 15.21 -1.34 -12.72
C GLU A 101 15.07 0.14 -12.35
N ALA A 102 16.03 0.98 -12.75
CA ALA A 102 16.01 2.42 -12.45
C ALA A 102 14.71 3.10 -12.87
N GLY A 103 14.23 2.83 -14.10
CA GLY A 103 13.00 3.42 -14.63
C GLY A 103 11.73 3.03 -13.87
N ASP A 104 11.72 1.87 -13.18
CA ASP A 104 10.60 1.48 -12.32
C ASP A 104 10.48 2.45 -11.14
N TYR A 105 11.62 2.82 -10.55
CA TYR A 105 11.69 3.75 -9.43
C TYR A 105 11.40 5.19 -9.85
N GLU A 106 11.80 5.60 -11.05
CA GLU A 106 11.47 6.92 -11.60
C GLU A 106 9.95 7.08 -11.70
N ILE A 107 9.25 6.09 -12.28
CA ILE A 107 7.79 6.09 -12.37
C ILE A 107 7.18 6.03 -10.96
N ALA A 108 7.71 5.21 -10.06
CA ALA A 108 7.21 5.12 -8.69
C ALA A 108 7.32 6.47 -7.96
N ALA A 109 8.43 7.18 -8.13
CA ALA A 109 8.62 8.52 -7.57
C ALA A 109 7.58 9.50 -8.14
N GLU A 110 7.33 9.49 -9.44
CA GLU A 110 6.28 10.32 -10.06
C GLU A 110 4.88 10.01 -9.53
N VAL A 111 4.55 8.72 -9.40
CA VAL A 111 3.26 8.25 -8.88
C VAL A 111 3.04 8.71 -7.43
N LEU A 112 4.07 8.60 -6.58
CA LEU A 112 3.97 8.93 -5.15
C LEU A 112 4.15 10.43 -4.86
N LYS A 113 4.72 11.20 -5.79
CA LYS A 113 4.98 12.65 -5.65
C LYS A 113 3.78 13.45 -5.13
N PRO A 114 2.53 13.23 -5.58
CA PRO A 114 1.38 13.99 -5.08
C PRO A 114 1.13 13.83 -3.57
N LEU A 115 1.53 12.71 -2.96
CA LEU A 115 1.46 12.54 -1.51
C LEU A 115 2.44 13.48 -0.81
N SER A 116 3.70 13.52 -1.26
CA SER A 116 4.73 14.39 -0.70
C SER A 116 4.43 15.88 -0.95
N ASP A 117 3.90 16.24 -2.13
CA ASP A 117 3.45 17.60 -2.44
C ASP A 117 2.32 18.07 -1.50
N ALA A 118 1.50 17.13 -1.00
CA ALA A 118 0.46 17.40 0.00
C ALA A 118 1.00 17.41 1.46
N GLY A 119 2.31 17.25 1.66
CA GLY A 119 2.96 17.22 2.98
C GLY A 119 2.88 15.87 3.69
N ILE A 120 2.41 14.81 3.02
CA ILE A 120 2.37 13.46 3.58
C ILE A 120 3.78 12.86 3.52
N LYS A 121 4.29 12.38 4.65
CA LYS A 121 5.59 11.71 4.71
C LYS A 121 5.46 10.27 4.20
N VAL A 122 6.11 9.97 3.08
CA VAL A 122 6.17 8.61 2.51
C VAL A 122 7.47 7.93 2.95
N THR A 123 7.39 6.74 3.53
CA THR A 123 8.55 5.95 3.98
C THR A 123 8.44 4.53 3.42
N LEU A 124 9.42 4.07 2.67
CA LEU A 124 9.38 2.81 1.93
C LEU A 124 10.39 1.81 2.49
N ALA A 125 9.98 0.55 2.63
CA ALA A 125 10.84 -0.59 2.87
C ALA A 125 11.21 -1.29 1.54
N MET A 126 12.13 -2.25 1.61
CA MET A 126 12.59 -3.02 0.45
C MET A 126 11.98 -4.41 0.41
N GLY A 127 11.53 -4.84 -0.77
CA GLY A 127 11.07 -6.19 -1.08
C GLY A 127 12.00 -6.96 -2.00
N ASN A 128 11.71 -8.22 -2.29
CA ASN A 128 12.58 -9.08 -3.08
C ASN A 128 12.69 -8.71 -4.57
N HIS A 129 11.74 -7.92 -5.09
CA HIS A 129 11.80 -7.39 -6.46
C HIS A 129 12.68 -6.15 -6.54
N ASP A 130 13.05 -5.56 -5.40
CA ASP A 130 13.73 -4.28 -5.38
C ASP A 130 15.26 -4.36 -5.53
N SER A 131 15.89 -3.22 -5.83
CA SER A 131 17.34 -2.97 -5.89
C SER A 131 17.69 -1.75 -5.07
N ARG A 132 18.58 -1.89 -4.07
CA ARG A 132 18.94 -0.76 -3.21
C ARG A 132 19.65 0.35 -3.98
N ALA A 133 20.56 -0.04 -4.89
CA ALA A 133 21.37 0.91 -5.66
C ALA A 133 20.50 1.72 -6.63
N GLU A 134 19.57 1.08 -7.32
CA GLU A 134 18.67 1.76 -8.27
C GLU A 134 17.58 2.56 -7.53
N PHE A 135 17.05 2.02 -6.43
CA PHE A 135 16.09 2.73 -5.57
C PHE A 135 16.66 4.08 -5.08
N LEU A 136 17.92 4.09 -4.62
CA LEU A 136 18.54 5.30 -4.05
C LEU A 136 18.67 6.44 -5.06
N GLN A 137 18.71 6.15 -6.37
CA GLN A 137 18.77 7.17 -7.42
C GLN A 137 17.49 8.00 -7.49
N SER A 138 16.33 7.36 -7.31
CA SER A 138 15.02 8.02 -7.32
C SER A 138 14.58 8.50 -5.93
N PHE A 139 15.06 7.85 -4.87
CA PHE A 139 14.73 8.15 -3.48
C PHE A 139 16.01 8.45 -2.66
N PRO A 140 16.68 9.59 -2.90
CA PRO A 140 17.96 9.89 -2.28
C PRO A 140 17.83 10.16 -0.77
N GLY A 141 18.87 9.79 -0.01
CA GLY A 141 18.98 10.11 1.42
C GLY A 141 18.66 8.98 2.39
N TYR A 142 18.09 7.86 1.91
CA TYR A 142 17.87 6.66 2.74
C TYR A 142 19.18 6.10 3.32
N ASP A 143 20.27 6.19 2.57
CA ASP A 143 21.64 5.83 2.96
C ASP A 143 22.19 6.68 4.11
N ARG A 144 21.76 7.94 4.21
CA ARG A 144 22.18 8.88 5.25
C ARG A 144 21.34 8.78 6.52
N THR A 145 20.08 8.37 6.41
CA THR A 145 19.15 8.33 7.54
C THR A 145 19.02 6.95 8.17
N THR A 146 19.36 5.88 7.45
CA THR A 146 19.30 4.50 7.95
C THR A 146 20.18 4.32 9.19
N LYS A 147 19.75 3.46 10.10
CA LYS A 147 20.52 3.08 11.30
C LYS A 147 21.39 1.85 11.07
N VAL A 148 21.28 1.22 9.92
CA VAL A 148 22.04 0.03 9.54
C VAL A 148 22.69 0.31 8.18
N PRO A 149 24.00 0.62 8.13
CA PRO A 149 24.69 0.88 6.87
C PRO A 149 24.49 -0.25 5.85
N GLY A 150 24.21 0.11 4.60
CA GLY A 150 23.93 -0.84 3.51
C GLY A 150 22.53 -1.47 3.52
N ARG A 151 21.67 -1.09 4.47
CA ARG A 151 20.25 -1.48 4.56
C ARG A 151 19.40 -0.22 4.68
N PHE A 152 18.15 -0.27 4.25
CA PHE A 152 17.21 0.86 4.38
C PHE A 152 16.17 0.59 5.47
N VAL A 153 16.61 0.68 6.74
CA VAL A 153 15.69 0.63 7.89
C VAL A 153 15.19 2.02 8.24
N SER A 154 13.94 2.11 8.71
CA SER A 154 13.32 3.38 9.11
C SER A 154 12.48 3.22 10.37
N VAL A 155 12.40 4.30 11.16
CA VAL A 155 11.45 4.42 12.27
C VAL A 155 10.51 5.58 11.95
N VAL A 156 9.21 5.30 11.91
CA VAL A 156 8.16 6.31 11.73
C VAL A 156 7.49 6.54 13.07
N GLU A 157 7.79 7.70 13.66
CA GLU A 157 7.24 8.09 14.94
C GLU A 157 5.86 8.72 14.79
N THR A 158 4.90 8.28 15.61
CA THR A 158 3.55 8.86 15.65
C THR A 158 3.09 9.12 17.09
N PRO A 159 1.97 9.82 17.34
CA PRO A 159 1.55 10.17 18.70
C PRO A 159 1.32 9.00 19.65
N HIS A 160 0.90 7.83 19.15
CA HIS A 160 0.45 6.71 20.02
C HIS A 160 1.18 5.38 19.77
N VAL A 161 1.68 5.14 18.55
CA VAL A 161 2.36 3.88 18.19
C VAL A 161 3.37 4.15 17.09
N ASP A 162 4.57 3.57 17.19
CA ASP A 162 5.62 3.72 16.18
C ASP A 162 5.64 2.57 15.20
N PHE A 163 6.34 2.76 14.08
CA PHE A 163 6.53 1.74 13.06
C PHE A 163 8.01 1.59 12.76
N ILE A 164 8.56 0.41 13.00
CA ILE A 164 9.91 0.04 12.57
C ILE A 164 9.80 -0.69 11.24
N LEU A 165 10.29 -0.09 10.16
CA LEU A 165 10.36 -0.70 8.84
C LEU A 165 11.73 -1.35 8.67
N LEU A 166 11.74 -2.65 8.45
CA LEU A 166 12.92 -3.47 8.21
C LEU A 166 13.18 -3.62 6.72
N ASP A 167 14.46 -3.59 6.35
CA ASP A 167 14.91 -3.98 5.03
C ASP A 167 15.08 -5.50 4.97
N SER A 168 14.05 -6.17 4.47
CA SER A 168 14.02 -7.63 4.40
C SER A 168 14.63 -8.22 3.12
N LEU A 169 15.06 -7.36 2.19
CA LEU A 169 15.63 -7.78 0.92
C LEU A 169 16.99 -8.45 1.13
N LYS A 170 17.14 -9.68 0.66
CA LYS A 170 18.44 -10.31 0.45
C LYS A 170 18.78 -10.22 -1.03
N GLU A 171 19.63 -9.26 -1.40
CA GLU A 171 19.98 -9.07 -2.80
C GLU A 171 20.70 -10.30 -3.38
N PRO A 172 20.38 -10.68 -4.63
CA PRO A 172 21.07 -11.78 -5.29
C PRO A 172 22.50 -11.37 -5.63
N ALA A 173 23.42 -12.35 -5.62
CA ALA A 173 24.82 -12.12 -5.99
C ALA A 173 25.00 -11.66 -7.46
N LYS A 174 24.05 -11.99 -8.35
CA LYS A 174 23.98 -11.51 -9.73
C LYS A 174 22.52 -11.26 -10.11
N ARG A 175 22.21 -10.07 -10.64
CA ARG A 175 20.91 -9.75 -11.28
C ARG A 175 21.02 -10.04 -12.79
N GLY A 176 20.13 -10.83 -13.38
CA GLY A 176 20.21 -11.23 -14.80
C GLY A 176 18.97 -11.93 -15.34
N HIS A 177 18.94 -12.23 -16.66
CA HIS A 177 17.76 -12.66 -17.44
C HIS A 177 17.00 -13.92 -16.92
N PHE A 178 17.65 -14.72 -16.07
CA PHE A 178 17.05 -15.83 -15.32
C PHE A 178 17.56 -15.88 -13.86
N GLY A 179 18.06 -14.75 -13.36
CA GLY A 179 18.56 -14.60 -12.00
C GLY A 179 17.38 -14.53 -11.05
N PHE A 180 17.39 -15.41 -10.04
CA PHE A 180 16.37 -15.46 -9.01
C PHE A 180 16.14 -14.05 -8.42
N LEU A 181 14.86 -13.74 -8.17
CA LEU A 181 14.46 -12.61 -7.34
C LEU A 181 15.27 -12.60 -6.03
N GLY A 182 15.33 -11.45 -5.37
CA GLY A 182 15.92 -11.37 -4.04
C GLY A 182 15.33 -12.44 -3.10
N GLY A 183 16.10 -12.82 -2.08
CA GLY A 183 15.57 -13.62 -0.99
C GLY A 183 15.02 -12.76 0.14
N SER A 184 14.63 -13.40 1.22
CA SER A 184 14.40 -12.77 2.50
C SER A 184 15.64 -12.86 3.40
N GLY A 185 15.89 -11.83 4.21
CA GLY A 185 16.85 -11.92 5.30
C GLY A 185 17.34 -10.58 5.83
N LEU A 186 17.50 -10.49 7.16
CA LEU A 186 17.94 -9.27 7.85
C LEU A 186 19.46 -9.07 7.80
N GLY A 187 20.24 -10.16 7.78
CA GLY A 187 21.70 -10.09 8.00
C GLY A 187 22.06 -9.76 9.45
N GLU A 188 23.35 -9.85 9.77
CA GLU A 188 23.83 -9.79 11.16
C GLU A 188 23.66 -8.38 11.77
N GLU A 189 24.13 -7.34 11.07
CA GLU A 189 24.08 -5.96 11.58
C GLU A 189 22.64 -5.47 11.82
N GLN A 190 21.72 -5.76 10.90
CA GLN A 190 20.31 -5.40 11.11
C GLN A 190 19.66 -6.22 12.23
N THR A 191 20.04 -7.49 12.38
CA THR A 191 19.55 -8.34 13.48
C THR A 191 20.03 -7.80 14.83
N LYS A 192 21.30 -7.42 14.92
CA LYS A 192 21.86 -6.79 16.12
C LYS A 192 21.15 -5.48 16.45
N TRP A 193 21.08 -4.57 15.48
CA TRP A 193 20.38 -3.29 15.62
C TRP A 193 18.91 -3.46 16.02
N LEU A 194 18.21 -4.44 15.43
CA LEU A 194 16.82 -4.72 15.76
C LEU A 194 16.68 -5.16 17.22
N ASN A 195 17.52 -6.09 17.70
CA ASN A 195 17.44 -6.52 19.10
C ASN A 195 17.68 -5.37 20.09
N GLU A 196 18.67 -4.51 19.83
CA GLU A 196 18.96 -3.33 20.64
C GLU A 196 17.81 -2.32 20.61
N THR A 197 17.22 -2.10 19.43
CA THR A 197 16.07 -1.20 19.25
C THR A 197 14.84 -1.74 19.98
N LEU A 198 14.54 -3.04 19.85
CA LEU A 198 13.40 -3.67 20.51
C LEU A 198 13.52 -3.65 22.03
N ALA A 199 14.74 -3.80 22.57
CA ALA A 199 15.02 -3.74 24.00
C ALA A 199 14.85 -2.33 24.59
N SER A 200 14.97 -1.28 23.78
CA SER A 200 14.89 0.12 24.21
C SER A 200 13.54 0.80 23.95
N LEU A 201 12.56 0.07 23.40
CA LEU A 201 11.23 0.62 23.12
C LEU A 201 10.53 1.10 24.39
N SER A 202 10.04 2.34 24.36
CA SER A 202 9.21 2.94 25.41
C SER A 202 7.72 2.99 25.03
N LYS A 203 7.42 3.08 23.72
CA LYS A 203 6.08 3.22 23.15
C LYS A 203 5.66 1.96 22.38
N PRO A 204 4.35 1.62 22.35
CA PRO A 204 3.83 0.57 21.46
C PRO A 204 4.37 0.73 20.04
N THR A 205 4.74 -0.37 19.40
CA THR A 205 5.42 -0.34 18.11
C THR A 205 4.98 -1.50 17.22
N PHE A 206 4.73 -1.22 15.94
CA PHE A 206 4.62 -2.24 14.90
C PHE A 206 5.99 -2.53 14.29
N VAL A 207 6.31 -3.80 14.13
CA VAL A 207 7.43 -4.22 13.27
C VAL A 207 6.87 -4.47 11.88
N CYS A 208 7.50 -3.87 10.87
CA CYS A 208 7.04 -3.89 9.50
C CYS A 208 8.17 -4.38 8.59
N ALA A 209 7.86 -5.20 7.60
CA ALA A 209 8.81 -5.66 6.60
C ALA A 209 8.06 -6.08 5.33
N HIS A 210 8.76 -6.37 4.24
CA HIS A 210 8.12 -6.97 3.08
C HIS A 210 7.73 -8.43 3.34
N HIS A 211 8.69 -9.24 3.79
CA HIS A 211 8.46 -10.65 4.11
C HIS A 211 7.85 -10.86 5.51
N ASP A 212 7.09 -11.94 5.68
CA ASP A 212 6.45 -12.27 6.96
C ASP A 212 7.44 -12.64 8.07
N ALA A 213 6.94 -12.67 9.32
CA ALA A 213 7.77 -12.90 10.49
C ALA A 213 8.37 -14.32 10.55
N PHE A 214 7.79 -15.33 9.89
CA PHE A 214 8.38 -16.67 9.84
C PHE A 214 9.58 -16.68 8.90
N ASN A 215 9.42 -16.08 7.71
CA ASN A 215 10.49 -15.90 6.74
C ASN A 215 11.70 -15.15 7.32
N LEU A 216 11.47 -14.20 8.24
CA LEU A 216 12.53 -13.42 8.89
C LEU A 216 12.96 -13.96 10.26
N ARG A 217 12.42 -15.10 10.71
CA ARG A 217 12.68 -15.71 12.04
C ARG A 217 12.33 -14.78 13.22
N LEU A 218 11.35 -13.91 13.03
CA LEU A 218 10.82 -12.97 14.02
C LEU A 218 9.53 -13.46 14.69
N ALA A 219 8.94 -14.56 14.22
CA ALA A 219 7.65 -15.07 14.70
C ALA A 219 7.60 -15.35 16.22
N SER A 220 8.73 -15.69 16.86
CA SER A 220 8.82 -15.83 18.32
C SER A 220 9.31 -14.55 19.01
N LEU A 221 10.19 -13.78 18.36
CA LEU A 221 10.79 -12.57 18.94
C LEU A 221 9.74 -11.47 19.15
N CYS A 222 8.98 -11.14 18.10
CA CYS A 222 7.99 -10.07 18.16
C CYS A 222 6.96 -10.23 19.29
N PRO A 223 6.28 -11.37 19.45
CA PRO A 223 5.35 -11.54 20.57
C PRO A 223 6.04 -11.51 21.95
N LYS A 224 7.30 -11.94 22.07
CA LYS A 224 8.07 -11.86 23.32
C LYS A 224 8.49 -10.44 23.70
N THR A 225 8.56 -9.51 22.74
CA THR A 225 8.89 -8.11 23.01
C THR A 225 7.65 -7.35 23.48
N PRO A 226 7.58 -6.89 24.75
CA PRO A 226 6.33 -6.36 25.33
C PRO A 226 5.73 -5.17 24.58
N LYS A 227 6.59 -4.30 24.01
CA LYS A 227 6.16 -3.10 23.27
C LYS A 227 5.81 -3.36 21.81
N VAL A 228 6.07 -4.56 21.28
CA VAL A 228 5.68 -4.89 19.90
C VAL A 228 4.22 -5.33 19.89
N VAL A 229 3.34 -4.57 19.25
CA VAL A 229 1.87 -4.80 19.28
C VAL A 229 1.33 -5.52 18.04
N GLY A 230 2.15 -5.63 16.99
CA GLY A 230 1.81 -6.37 15.80
C GLY A 230 2.96 -6.40 14.79
N TYR A 231 2.78 -7.24 13.77
CA TYR A 231 3.69 -7.35 12.63
C TYR A 231 2.95 -7.06 11.33
N LEU A 232 3.45 -6.16 10.50
CA LEU A 232 2.81 -5.76 9.24
C LEU A 232 3.70 -6.16 8.06
N HIS A 233 3.15 -6.79 7.01
CA HIS A 233 3.94 -7.21 5.86
C HIS A 233 3.24 -7.24 4.51
N GLY A 234 4.03 -7.27 3.44
CA GLY A 234 3.59 -7.43 2.05
C GLY A 234 3.71 -8.86 1.55
N HIS A 235 4.23 -9.01 0.34
CA HIS A 235 4.76 -10.23 -0.29
C HIS A 235 3.72 -11.29 -0.69
N LEU A 236 2.67 -11.47 0.10
CA LEU A 236 1.65 -12.47 -0.17
C LEU A 236 0.52 -11.93 -1.06
N HIS A 237 0.47 -10.62 -1.28
CA HIS A 237 -0.57 -9.91 -2.04
C HIS A 237 -1.99 -10.22 -1.53
N ARG A 238 -2.13 -10.43 -0.22
CA ARG A 238 -3.39 -10.85 0.38
C ARG A 238 -3.69 -10.04 1.62
N TRP A 239 -4.95 -9.66 1.78
CA TRP A 239 -5.43 -9.16 3.06
C TRP A 239 -5.64 -10.36 3.99
N MET A 240 -4.66 -10.68 4.82
CA MET A 240 -4.76 -11.84 5.72
C MET A 240 -4.18 -11.60 7.11
N THR A 241 -4.82 -12.22 8.09
CA THR A 241 -4.39 -12.21 9.49
C THR A 241 -3.71 -13.52 9.85
N ASN A 242 -2.65 -13.46 10.65
CA ASN A 242 -2.10 -14.60 11.38
C ASN A 242 -1.85 -14.21 12.85
N ILE A 243 -1.68 -15.19 13.74
CA ILE A 243 -1.30 -14.98 15.13
C ILE A 243 0.13 -15.47 15.34
N LEU A 244 0.96 -14.62 15.95
CA LEU A 244 2.31 -14.97 16.38
C LEU A 244 2.28 -15.23 17.89
N ALA A 245 2.86 -16.34 18.33
CA ALA A 245 2.94 -16.73 19.74
C ALA A 245 4.38 -16.71 20.23
N GLY A 246 4.60 -16.09 21.39
CA GLY A 246 5.90 -16.02 22.06
C GLY A 246 6.32 -17.32 22.74
N GLY A 247 5.49 -18.36 22.72
CA GLY A 247 5.76 -19.62 23.39
C GLY A 247 4.50 -20.47 23.46
N TYR A 248 4.52 -21.44 24.37
CA TYR A 248 3.38 -22.31 24.67
C TYR A 248 2.90 -22.05 26.11
N GLY A 249 1.62 -22.32 26.36
CA GLY A 249 1.00 -22.17 27.67
C GLY A 249 0.18 -20.88 27.84
N PRO A 250 -0.54 -20.75 28.97
CA PRO A 250 -1.50 -19.66 29.20
C PRO A 250 -0.86 -18.27 29.27
N ASP A 251 0.42 -18.20 29.64
CA ASP A 251 1.17 -16.95 29.78
C ASP A 251 1.87 -16.52 28.47
N ALA A 252 1.75 -17.32 27.41
CA ALA A 252 2.35 -17.00 26.13
C ALA A 252 1.68 -15.78 25.50
N ARG A 253 2.42 -14.67 25.44
CA ARG A 253 1.96 -13.47 24.75
C ARG A 253 1.75 -13.76 23.27
N THR A 254 0.63 -13.27 22.74
CA THR A 254 0.30 -13.35 21.31
C THR A 254 0.12 -11.96 20.73
N ILE A 255 0.49 -11.81 19.46
CA ILE A 255 0.24 -10.60 18.68
C ILE A 255 -0.29 -10.97 17.30
N ARG A 256 -0.91 -10.02 16.61
CA ARG A 256 -1.36 -10.21 15.24
C ARG A 256 -0.24 -9.91 14.24
N GLN A 257 -0.16 -10.75 13.21
CA GLN A 257 0.53 -10.45 11.96
C GLN A 257 -0.52 -10.12 10.89
N MET A 258 -0.27 -9.09 10.09
CA MET A 258 -1.11 -8.67 8.99
C MET A 258 -0.34 -8.63 7.69
N SER A 259 -0.86 -9.30 6.67
CA SER A 259 -0.42 -9.13 5.28
C SER A 259 -1.29 -8.09 4.57
N PHE A 260 -0.68 -7.35 3.65
CA PHE A 260 -1.33 -6.31 2.85
C PHE A 260 -1.49 -6.74 1.38
N PRO A 261 -2.55 -6.25 0.70
CA PRO A 261 -2.80 -6.45 -0.72
C PRO A 261 -1.77 -5.73 -1.60
N SER A 262 -1.78 -6.05 -2.89
CA SER A 262 -0.98 -5.40 -3.93
C SER A 262 -1.76 -4.30 -4.67
N PHE A 263 -1.17 -3.71 -5.72
CA PHE A 263 -1.82 -2.72 -6.58
C PHE A 263 -2.20 -3.22 -7.98
N GLY A 264 -2.46 -4.52 -8.09
CA GLY A 264 -2.92 -5.13 -9.34
C GLY A 264 -1.95 -6.15 -9.91
N LEU A 265 -1.14 -6.75 -9.05
CA LEU A 265 -0.41 -7.98 -9.34
C LEU A 265 -0.94 -9.06 -8.40
N ASP A 266 -1.72 -10.01 -8.93
CA ASP A 266 -2.23 -11.21 -8.26
C ASP A 266 -2.99 -10.99 -6.91
N LEU A 267 -4.15 -11.65 -6.75
CA LEU A 267 -4.96 -11.72 -5.53
C LEU A 267 -5.53 -10.37 -5.05
N ASP A 268 -5.42 -10.03 -3.77
CA ASP A 268 -6.16 -8.88 -3.22
C ASP A 268 -5.49 -7.57 -3.66
N VAL A 269 -6.30 -6.61 -4.11
CA VAL A 269 -5.86 -5.29 -4.56
C VAL A 269 -6.41 -4.24 -3.60
N GLY A 270 -5.55 -3.35 -3.11
CA GLY A 270 -5.96 -2.26 -2.23
C GLY A 270 -4.85 -1.72 -1.36
N TRP A 271 -5.22 -1.07 -0.26
CA TRP A 271 -4.30 -0.52 0.71
C TRP A 271 -4.91 -0.52 2.11
N GLY A 272 -4.14 -0.23 3.15
CA GLY A 272 -4.65 -0.20 4.52
C GLY A 272 -4.63 1.19 5.14
N LEU A 273 -5.63 1.50 5.95
CA LEU A 273 -5.67 2.71 6.76
C LEU A 273 -5.66 2.35 8.23
N ILE A 274 -4.62 2.76 8.94
CA ILE A 274 -4.52 2.64 10.39
C ILE A 274 -4.92 3.97 11.02
N ARG A 275 -5.85 3.92 11.97
CA ARG A 275 -6.17 5.04 12.87
C ARG A 275 -5.83 4.69 14.30
N THR A 276 -5.12 5.58 14.97
CA THR A 276 -4.57 5.36 16.30
C THR A 276 -5.21 6.27 17.34
N SER A 277 -5.25 5.78 18.56
CA SER A 277 -5.72 6.47 19.76
C SER A 277 -4.82 6.01 20.93
N PRO A 278 -4.87 6.63 22.12
CA PRO A 278 -3.98 6.25 23.21
C PRO A 278 -4.00 4.75 23.59
N SER A 279 -5.13 4.06 23.43
CA SER A 279 -5.29 2.66 23.87
C SER A 279 -5.38 1.63 22.75
N LYS A 280 -5.59 2.05 21.49
CA LYS A 280 -5.75 1.11 20.37
C LYS A 280 -5.35 1.70 19.02
N ALA A 281 -4.98 0.80 18.11
CA ALA A 281 -4.91 1.05 16.67
C ALA A 281 -5.99 0.23 15.95
N VAL A 282 -6.65 0.83 14.95
CA VAL A 282 -7.67 0.18 14.12
C VAL A 282 -7.21 0.24 12.67
N LEU A 283 -7.02 -0.93 12.07
CA LEU A 283 -6.68 -1.13 10.67
C LEU A 283 -7.94 -1.45 9.87
N GLU A 284 -8.12 -0.76 8.75
CA GLU A 284 -9.21 -0.96 7.79
C GLU A 284 -8.62 -1.23 6.40
N CYS A 285 -9.19 -2.20 5.68
CA CYS A 285 -8.86 -2.42 4.28
C CYS A 285 -9.57 -1.36 3.43
N MET A 286 -8.80 -0.60 2.67
CA MET A 286 -9.26 0.48 1.82
C MET A 286 -9.13 0.07 0.37
N ALA A 287 -10.18 0.37 -0.41
CA ALA A 287 -10.28 0.09 -1.83
C ALA A 287 -9.91 -1.36 -2.18
N CYS A 288 -10.84 -2.27 -1.95
CA CYS A 288 -10.63 -3.70 -2.21
C CYS A 288 -11.17 -4.09 -3.60
N ASP A 289 -10.30 -4.57 -4.49
CA ASP A 289 -10.65 -5.39 -5.66
C ASP A 289 -9.88 -6.72 -5.53
N HIS A 290 -10.14 -7.71 -6.39
CA HIS A 290 -9.47 -9.02 -6.30
C HIS A 290 -9.02 -9.53 -7.67
N TYR A 291 -7.73 -9.51 -7.96
CA TYR A 291 -7.16 -9.90 -9.23
C TYR A 291 -6.85 -11.41 -9.34
N PHE A 292 -7.29 -12.03 -10.44
CA PHE A 292 -6.64 -13.24 -10.95
C PHE A 292 -5.52 -12.81 -11.92
N PRO A 293 -4.55 -13.65 -12.30
CA PRO A 293 -3.34 -13.26 -13.05
C PRO A 293 -3.52 -12.53 -14.41
N ALA A 294 -4.73 -12.16 -14.82
CA ALA A 294 -5.04 -11.28 -15.95
C ALA A 294 -6.23 -10.34 -15.65
N LYS A 295 -6.29 -9.19 -16.34
CA LYS A 295 -7.39 -8.21 -16.20
C LYS A 295 -8.67 -8.77 -16.80
N ILE A 296 -9.61 -9.20 -15.96
CA ILE A 296 -10.90 -9.69 -16.42
C ILE A 296 -11.92 -8.53 -16.43
N PRO A 297 -12.56 -8.20 -17.58
CA PRO A 297 -13.65 -7.23 -17.63
C PRO A 297 -14.75 -7.57 -16.63
N ALA A 298 -15.38 -6.58 -16.01
CA ALA A 298 -16.37 -6.79 -14.94
C ALA A 298 -17.47 -7.81 -15.32
N ALA A 299 -18.01 -7.72 -16.54
CA ALA A 299 -19.03 -8.63 -17.06
C ALA A 299 -18.58 -10.10 -17.23
N LYS A 300 -17.28 -10.37 -17.14
CA LYS A 300 -16.67 -11.70 -17.27
C LYS A 300 -16.07 -12.21 -15.95
N ARG A 301 -16.17 -11.45 -14.87
CA ARG A 301 -15.60 -11.84 -13.57
C ARG A 301 -16.35 -13.07 -13.03
N PRO A 302 -15.65 -14.09 -12.52
CA PRO A 302 -16.29 -15.22 -11.88
C PRO A 302 -16.93 -14.79 -10.55
N ALA A 303 -17.98 -15.48 -10.08
CA ALA A 303 -18.68 -15.12 -8.84
C ALA A 303 -17.78 -15.08 -7.60
N GLN A 304 -16.70 -15.88 -7.59
CA GLN A 304 -15.70 -15.88 -6.53
C GLN A 304 -14.98 -14.53 -6.38
N TRP A 305 -14.89 -13.74 -7.46
CA TRP A 305 -14.28 -12.42 -7.45
C TRP A 305 -14.99 -11.50 -6.45
N ASP A 306 -16.30 -11.32 -6.63
CA ASP A 306 -17.10 -10.45 -5.78
C ASP A 306 -17.21 -11.00 -4.36
N MET A 307 -17.19 -12.33 -4.20
CA MET A 307 -17.14 -12.98 -2.89
C MET A 307 -15.88 -12.60 -2.10
N PHE A 308 -14.69 -12.67 -2.72
CA PHE A 308 -13.43 -12.32 -2.04
C PHE A 308 -13.33 -10.81 -1.75
N VAL A 309 -13.81 -9.95 -2.66
CA VAL A 309 -13.89 -8.51 -2.39
C VAL A 309 -14.81 -8.20 -1.22
N HIS A 310 -15.98 -8.85 -1.17
CA HIS A 310 -16.95 -8.66 -0.09
C HIS A 310 -16.42 -9.14 1.27
N ASP A 311 -15.59 -10.18 1.30
CA ASP A 311 -14.98 -10.66 2.54
C ASP A 311 -14.20 -9.57 3.26
N TRP A 312 -13.56 -8.64 2.54
CA TRP A 312 -12.71 -7.63 3.18
C TRP A 312 -13.38 -6.27 3.36
N ALA A 313 -14.42 -5.98 2.58
CA ALA A 313 -15.13 -4.71 2.62
C ALA A 313 -15.64 -4.38 4.04
N GLY A 314 -15.15 -3.26 4.60
CA GLY A 314 -15.57 -2.77 5.91
C GLY A 314 -15.04 -3.57 7.11
N ARG A 315 -14.24 -4.62 6.92
CA ARG A 315 -13.60 -5.32 8.05
C ARG A 315 -12.57 -4.43 8.72
N LYS A 316 -12.66 -4.35 10.05
CA LYS A 316 -11.74 -3.58 10.91
C LYS A 316 -11.02 -4.51 11.87
N ILE A 317 -9.72 -4.33 11.98
CA ILE A 317 -8.85 -5.13 12.83
C ILE A 317 -8.30 -4.21 13.92
N SER A 318 -8.54 -4.58 15.18
CA SER A 318 -8.07 -3.80 16.33
C SER A 318 -6.83 -4.42 16.95
N PHE A 319 -5.91 -3.55 17.35
CA PHE A 319 -4.70 -3.85 18.11
C PHE A 319 -4.76 -3.11 19.44
N SER A 320 -4.51 -3.80 20.55
CA SER A 320 -4.32 -3.16 21.85
C SER A 320 -2.98 -2.44 21.89
N LEU A 321 -2.96 -1.21 22.37
CA LEU A 321 -1.73 -0.46 22.68
C LEU A 321 -1.46 -0.36 24.19
N ALA A 322 -2.39 -0.86 25.02
CA ALA A 322 -2.21 -1.07 26.45
C ALA A 322 -1.43 -2.35 26.72
#